data_AF-A0A965C2Z7-F1
#
_entry.id   AF-A0A965C2Z7-F1
#
_cell.length_a   1.000
_cell.length_b   1.000
_cell.length_c   1.000
_cell.angle_alpha   90.00
_cell.angle_beta   90.00
_cell.angle_gamma   90.00
#
_symmetry.space_group_name_H-M   'P 1'
#
loop_
_entity.id
_entity.type
_entity.pdbx_description
1 polymer ?
#
loop_
_entity_poly.entity_id
_entity_poly.type
_entity_poly.pdbx_seq_one_letter_code
_entity_poly.pdbx_strand_id
1 'polypeptide(L)' 'MIILDTNVLSELLRPEPAKQVERWLSTQDGVKVYFTTVGEAELRHGVAQLPAGKRRKGLNTAIESLLDEDFRDRILPFDR' A
#
# COMPACT_ATOMS: atom_id res chain seq x y z
N MET A 1 8.03 -14.57 -5.79
CA MET A 1 6.74 -13.88 -5.95
C MET A 1 6.19 -13.67 -4.56
N ILE A 2 6.00 -12.44 -4.12
CA ILE A 2 5.39 -12.09 -2.84
C ILE A 2 4.20 -11.21 -3.14
N ILE A 3 3.04 -11.52 -2.56
CA ILE A 3 1.86 -10.67 -2.61
C ILE A 3 1.72 -10.05 -1.23
N LEU A 4 1.73 -8.72 -1.18
CA LEU A 4 1.55 -8.00 0.08
C LEU A 4 0.09 -8.01 0.50
N ASP A 5 -0.11 -8.23 1.80
CA ASP A 5 -1.36 -7.92 2.46
C ASP A 5 -1.44 -6.42 2.79
N THR A 6 -2.65 -5.90 2.97
CA THR A 6 -2.92 -4.48 3.20
C THR A 6 -2.22 -3.97 4.46
N ASN A 7 -2.06 -4.81 5.48
CA ASN A 7 -1.38 -4.44 6.73
C ASN A 7 0.10 -4.05 6.51
N VAL A 8 0.81 -4.71 5.58
CA VAL A 8 2.22 -4.44 5.30
C VAL A 8 2.37 -3.06 4.66
N LEU A 9 1.57 -2.77 3.63
CA LEU A 9 1.58 -1.45 3.00
C LEU A 9 1.07 -0.36 3.94
N SER A 10 0.05 -0.67 4.74
CA SER A 10 -0.46 0.27 5.76
C SER A 10 0.61 0.62 6.79
N GLU A 11 1.46 -0.33 7.17
CA GLU A 11 2.57 -0.10 8.10
C GLU A 11 3.60 0.86 7.52
N LEU A 12 3.97 0.72 6.24
CA LEU A 12 4.91 1.61 5.54
C LEU A 12 4.39 3.05 5.40
N LEU A 13 3.08 3.24 5.39
CA LEU A 13 2.44 4.55 5.30
C LEU A 13 2.32 5.26 6.67
N ARG A 14 2.74 4.61 7.76
CA ARG A 14 2.75 5.23 9.10
C ARG A 14 3.89 6.24 9.20
N PRO A 15 3.75 7.31 10.01
CA PRO A 15 4.85 8.24 10.25
C PRO A 15 6.11 7.59 10.83
N GLU A 16 5.92 6.55 11.65
CA GLU A 16 6.99 5.75 12.24
C GLU A 16 6.67 4.26 12.00
N PRO A 17 7.09 3.69 10.86
CA PRO A 17 6.88 2.29 10.55
C PRO A 17 7.77 1.38 11.41
N ALA A 18 7.30 0.15 11.64
CA ALA A 18 8.10 -0.88 12.28
C ALA A 18 9.34 -1.22 11.44
N LYS A 19 10.54 -0.91 11.95
CA LYS A 19 11.83 -1.16 11.28
C LYS A 19 12.02 -2.58 10.76
N GLN A 20 11.39 -3.56 11.40
CA GLN A 20 11.44 -4.96 10.96
C GLN A 20 10.70 -5.18 9.63
N VAL A 21 9.59 -4.48 9.41
CA VAL A 21 8.81 -4.54 8.16
C VAL A 21 9.58 -3.83 7.04
N GLU A 22 10.14 -2.65 7.32
CA GLU A 22 10.99 -1.93 6.35
C GLU A 22 12.18 -2.76 5.91
N ARG A 23 12.92 -3.33 6.87
CA ARG A 23 14.09 -4.18 6.58
C ARG A 23 13.71 -5.44 5.84
N TRP A 24 12.60 -6.08 6.21
CA TRP A 24 12.14 -7.24 5.49
C TRP A 24 11.81 -6.87 4.04
N LEU A 25 11.06 -5.78 3.82
CA LEU A 25 10.69 -5.37 2.46
C LEU A 25 11.90 -4.96 1.62
N SER A 26 12.90 -4.29 2.21
CA SER A 26 14.11 -3.88 1.50
C SER A 26 15.01 -5.05 1.07
N THR A 27 14.81 -6.25 1.64
CA THR A 27 15.50 -7.47 1.19
C THR A 27 14.78 -8.19 0.04
N GLN A 28 13.58 -7.74 -0.33
CA GLN A 28 12.83 -8.34 -1.43
C GLN A 28 13.26 -7.76 -2.77
N ASP A 29 13.21 -8.59 -3.81
CA ASP A 29 13.35 -8.12 -5.18
C ASP A 29 12.09 -7.38 -5.58
N GLY A 30 12.19 -6.06 -5.75
CA GLY A 30 11.08 -5.16 -6.02
C GLY A 30 10.15 -5.68 -7.12
N VAL A 31 10.69 -6.14 -8.26
CA VAL A 31 9.88 -6.64 -9.40
C VAL A 31 9.12 -7.94 -9.11
N LYS A 32 9.43 -8.62 -8.00
CA LYS A 32 8.76 -9.84 -7.54
C LYS A 32 7.76 -9.60 -6.42
N VAL A 33 7.55 -8.35 -6.00
CA VAL A 33 6.54 -7.94 -5.02
C VAL A 33 5.30 -7.43 -5.74
N TYR A 34 4.12 -7.85 -5.29
CA TYR A 34 2.84 -7.54 -5.93
C TYR A 34 1.84 -7.09 -4.87
N PHE A 35 0.80 -6.42 -5.33
CA PHE A 35 -0.37 -6.08 -4.53
C PHE A 35 -1.64 -6.57 -5.24
N THR A 36 -2.80 -6.39 -4.62
CA THR A 36 -4.07 -6.85 -5.19
C THR A 36 -5.08 -5.72 -5.28
N THR A 37 -6.02 -5.81 -6.23
CA THR A 37 -7.14 -4.86 -6.30
C THR A 37 -8.01 -4.89 -5.04
N VAL A 38 -8.04 -6.01 -4.32
CA VAL A 38 -8.73 -6.13 -3.02
C VAL A 38 -8.03 -5.30 -1.97
N GLY A 39 -6.71 -5.45 -1.82
CA GLY A 39 -5.93 -4.64 -0.88
C GLY A 39 -5.95 -3.15 -1.23
N GLU A 40 -5.96 -2.82 -2.52
CA GLU A 40 -6.16 -1.44 -3.00
C GLU A 40 -7.49 -0.86 -2.50
N ALA A 41 -8.58 -1.62 -2.65
CA ALA A 41 -9.89 -1.24 -2.17
C ALA A 41 -9.91 -1.04 -0.64
N GLU A 42 -9.23 -1.90 0.12
CA GLU A 42 -9.10 -1.76 1.57
C GLU A 42 -8.34 -0.49 1.98
N LEU A 43 -7.23 -0.16 1.31
CA LEU A 43 -6.49 1.08 1.55
C LEU A 43 -7.36 2.32 1.30
N ARG A 44 -8.02 2.36 0.13
CA ARG A 44 -8.92 3.46 -0.24
C ARG A 44 -10.11 3.56 0.70
N HIS A 45 -10.66 2.44 1.14
CA HIS A 45 -11.71 2.39 2.14
C HIS A 45 -11.26 2.98 3.48
N GLY A 46 -10.07 2.60 3.97
CA GLY A 46 -9.49 3.13 5.20
C GLY A 46 -9.30 4.65 5.16
N VAL A 47 -8.85 5.20 4.02
CA VAL A 47 -8.75 6.65 3.81
C VAL A 47 -10.13 7.31 3.83
N ALA A 48 -11.12 6.70 3.17
CA ALA A 48 -12.47 7.25 3.05
C ALA A 48 -13.18 7.39 4.41
N GLN A 49 -12.86 6.52 5.38
CA GLN A 49 -13.37 6.58 6.75
C GLN A 49 -12.79 7.75 7.57
N LEU A 50 -11.68 8.36 7.16
CA LEU A 50 -11.10 9.49 7.88
C LEU A 50 -11.97 10.76 7.72
N PRO A 51 -12.08 11.59 8.78
CA PRO A 51 -12.67 12.91 8.66
C PRO A 51 -11.98 13.75 7.57
N ALA A 52 -12.75 14.58 6.88
CA ALA A 52 -12.20 15.50 5.90
C ALA A 52 -11.16 16.42 6.56
N GLY A 53 -9.96 16.49 5.97
CA GLY A 53 -8.88 17.29 6.53
C GLY A 53 -7.52 16.96 5.94
N LYS A 54 -6.48 17.61 6.49
CA LYS A 54 -5.08 17.47 6.03
C LYS A 54 -4.60 16.02 6.05
N ARG A 55 -4.94 15.27 7.10
CA ARG A 55 -4.55 13.85 7.25
C ARG A 55 -5.12 12.98 6.13
N ARG A 56 -6.43 13.08 5.88
CA ARG A 56 -7.08 12.31 4.79
C ARG A 56 -6.48 12.64 3.43
N LYS A 57 -6.29 13.94 3.13
CA LYS A 57 -5.69 14.37 1.86
C LYS A 57 -4.27 13.84 1.68
N GLY A 58 -3.43 13.99 2.71
CA GLY A 58 -2.03 13.52 2.67
C GLY A 58 -1.92 12.01 2.47
N LEU A 59 -2.73 11.23 3.22
CA LEU A 59 -2.72 9.78 3.09
C LEU A 59 -3.27 9.33 1.73
N ASN A 60 -4.30 10.00 1.20
CA ASN A 60 -4.81 9.73 -0.14
C ASN A 60 -3.73 9.95 -1.20
N THR A 61 -3.03 11.10 -1.15
CA THR A 61 -1.93 11.38 -2.10
C THR A 61 -0.80 10.35 -1.99
N ALA A 62 -0.43 9.94 -0.79
CA ALA A 62 0.61 8.92 -0.59
C ALA A 62 0.20 7.56 -1.17
N ILE A 63 -1.07 7.16 -1.00
CA ILE A 63 -1.59 5.90 -1.56
C ILE A 63 -1.65 5.95 -3.08
N GLU A 64 -2.16 7.03 -3.68
CA GLU A 64 -2.21 7.13 -5.15
C GLU A 64 -0.80 7.10 -5.76
N SER A 65 0.18 7.80 -5.17
CA SER A 65 1.59 7.74 -5.63
C SER A 65 2.17 6.32 -5.50
N LEU A 66 1.96 5.65 -4.36
CA LEU A 66 2.39 4.27 -4.15
C LEU A 66 1.80 3.30 -5.20
N LEU A 67 0.51 3.43 -5.50
CA LEU A 67 -0.18 2.56 -6.46
C LEU A 67 0.25 2.83 -7.91
N ASP A 68 0.33 4.10 -8.30
CA ASP A 68 0.59 4.52 -9.68
C ASP A 68 2.08 4.51 -10.06
N GLU A 69 2.99 4.62 -9.09
CA GLU A 69 4.44 4.67 -9.30
C GLU A 69 5.09 3.36 -8.91
N ASP A 70 4.93 2.93 -7.65
CA ASP A 70 5.63 1.74 -7.16
C ASP A 70 4.96 0.46 -7.65
N PHE A 71 3.63 0.35 -7.59
CA PHE A 71 2.90 -0.87 -7.96
C PHE A 71 2.34 -0.89 -9.38
N ARG A 72 2.76 0.05 -10.25
CA ARG A 72 2.37 0.06 -11.66
C ARG A 72 2.63 -1.31 -12.29
N ASP A 73 1.61 -1.84 -12.96
CA ASP A 73 1.61 -3.18 -13.61
C ASP A 73 1.81 -4.38 -12.65
N ARG A 74 1.76 -4.15 -11.34
CA ARG A 74 1.96 -5.17 -10.28
C ARG A 74 0.80 -5.24 -9.30
N ILE A 75 -0.36 -4.69 -9.69
CA ILE A 75 -1.64 -4.87 -9.02
C ILE A 75 -2.37 -6.02 -9.71
N LEU A 76 -2.57 -7.10 -8.96
CA LEU A 76 -3.24 -8.30 -9.45
C LEU A 76 -4.77 -8.13 -9.38
N PRO A 77 -5.51 -8.35 -10.48
CA PRO A 77 -6.96 -8.25 -10.50
C PRO A 77 -7.61 -9.44 -9.77
N PHE A 78 -8.85 -9.23 -9.33
CA PHE A 78 -9.73 -10.28 -8.87
C PHE A 78 -10.68 -10.69 -10.00
N ASP A 79 -10.48 -11.86 -10.60
CA ASP A 79 -11.11 -12.27 -11.87
C ASP A 79 -12.27 -13.27 -11.72
N ARG A 80 -12.55 -13.77 -10.51
CA ARG A 80 -13.63 -14.74 -10.21
C ARG A 80 -14.26 -14.56 -8.85
#